data_AF-A0A483A9H6-F1
#
_entry.id   AF-A0A483A9H6-F1
#
_cell.length_a   1.000
_cell.length_b   1.000
_cell.length_c   1.000
_cell.angle_alpha   90.00
_cell.angle_beta   90.00
_cell.angle_gamma   90.00
#
_symmetry.space_group_name_H-M   'P 1'
#
loop_
_entity.id
_entity.type
_entity.pdbx_description
1 polymer ?
#
loop_
_entity_poly.entity_id
_entity_poly.type
_entity_poly.pdbx_seq_one_letter_code
_entity_poly.pdbx_strand_id
1 'polypeptide(L)'
;MATTISPGANTFVTNSTEPYDWTSADSAGSSRVSAWNSGGINDICPSGFSVPTEAEITADTISATTTDITNSATAFSSFLKIPVAGYRNRANGALFNVGSHAYLWSRPADGRNSRDLHVSSGDVSFDSNNRAYGFSVRCIAVVVPLNNIP
;
A
#
# COMPACT_ATOMS: atom_id res chain seq x y z
N MET A 1 2.47 -1.07 -19.59
CA MET A 1 1.58 -0.16 -18.83
C MET A 1 0.14 -0.57 -19.08
N ALA A 2 -0.71 -0.55 -18.05
CA ALA A 2 -2.14 -0.80 -18.16
C ALA A 2 -2.88 0.41 -18.76
N THR A 3 -4.01 0.16 -19.42
CA THR A 3 -4.87 1.19 -20.03
C THR A 3 -6.17 1.42 -19.25
N THR A 4 -6.40 0.68 -18.16
CA THR A 4 -7.56 0.79 -17.28
C THR A 4 -7.12 0.69 -15.80
N ILE A 5 -8.04 0.97 -14.87
CA ILE A 5 -7.83 0.75 -13.42
C ILE A 5 -8.09 -0.70 -12.99
N SER A 6 -8.83 -1.46 -13.81
CA SER A 6 -9.07 -2.90 -13.63
C SER A 6 -8.40 -3.66 -14.77
N PRO A 7 -7.07 -3.74 -14.82
CA PRO A 7 -6.40 -4.54 -15.84
C PRO A 7 -6.75 -6.01 -15.62
N GLY A 8 -7.37 -6.67 -16.60
CA GLY A 8 -7.73 -8.08 -16.53
C GLY A 8 -6.54 -9.05 -16.62
N ALA A 9 -5.36 -8.64 -16.19
CA ALA A 9 -4.11 -9.40 -16.29
C ALA A 9 -3.45 -9.56 -14.92
N ASN A 10 -3.04 -10.78 -14.59
CA ASN A 10 -2.40 -11.13 -13.31
C ASN A 10 -0.87 -11.00 -13.36
N THR A 11 -0.35 -10.14 -14.22
CA THR A 11 1.09 -9.93 -14.42
C THR A 11 1.51 -8.61 -13.80
N PHE A 12 2.71 -8.57 -13.21
CA PHE A 12 3.29 -7.30 -12.77
C PHE A 12 3.53 -6.36 -13.96
N VAL A 13 3.09 -5.11 -13.84
CA VAL A 13 3.25 -4.10 -14.88
C VAL A 13 4.52 -3.30 -14.61
N THR A 14 5.53 -3.45 -15.47
CA THR A 14 6.71 -2.59 -15.44
C THR A 14 6.46 -1.27 -16.17
N ASN A 15 7.08 -0.20 -15.68
CA ASN A 15 7.19 1.09 -16.36
C ASN A 15 8.50 1.80 -15.95
N SER A 16 9.37 2.05 -16.94
CA SER A 16 10.61 2.81 -16.78
C SER A 16 10.53 4.21 -17.40
N THR A 17 9.34 4.67 -17.78
CA THR A 17 9.10 5.96 -18.44
C THR A 17 8.27 6.87 -17.54
N GLU A 18 8.66 8.14 -17.42
CA GLU A 18 7.92 9.14 -16.67
C GLU A 18 6.46 9.23 -17.17
N PRO A 19 5.43 9.28 -16.28
CA PRO A 19 5.46 9.54 -14.84
C PRO A 19 5.74 8.33 -13.93
N TYR A 20 6.19 7.20 -14.47
CA TYR A 20 6.45 5.96 -13.72
C TYR A 20 5.19 5.41 -13.01
N ASP A 21 4.04 5.54 -13.68
CA ASP A 21 2.78 4.95 -13.24
C ASP A 21 2.56 3.58 -13.90
N TRP A 22 1.85 2.68 -13.24
CA TRP A 22 1.52 1.37 -13.82
C TRP A 22 0.37 1.46 -14.82
N THR A 23 -0.40 2.56 -14.82
CA THR A 23 -1.55 2.78 -15.73
C THR A 23 -1.58 4.19 -16.32
N SER A 24 -2.08 4.32 -17.55
CA SER A 24 -2.41 5.62 -18.15
C SER A 24 -3.83 6.11 -17.85
N ALA A 25 -4.66 5.30 -17.18
CA ALA A 25 -6.08 5.59 -16.98
C ALA A 25 -6.37 6.55 -15.81
N ASP A 26 -5.39 6.82 -14.95
CA ASP A 26 -5.59 7.55 -13.69
C ASP A 26 -4.37 8.38 -13.33
N SER A 27 -4.09 9.41 -14.13
CA SER A 27 -3.00 10.34 -13.87
C SER A 27 -3.19 11.11 -12.55
N ALA A 28 -4.43 11.46 -12.20
CA ALA A 28 -4.78 12.18 -10.98
C ALA A 28 -4.71 11.32 -9.70
N GLY A 29 -4.87 10.00 -9.81
CA GLY A 29 -4.87 9.10 -8.65
C GLY A 29 -6.23 8.98 -7.94
N SER A 30 -7.28 9.65 -8.42
CA SER A 30 -8.60 9.58 -7.78
C SER A 30 -9.31 8.24 -8.07
N SER A 31 -9.11 7.69 -9.26
CA SER A 31 -9.81 6.45 -9.64
C SER A 31 -9.28 5.24 -8.87
N ARG A 32 -7.98 5.17 -8.57
CA ARG A 32 -7.41 4.13 -7.69
C ARG A 32 -7.84 4.28 -6.24
N VAL A 33 -7.95 5.52 -5.73
CA VAL A 33 -8.45 5.79 -4.37
C VAL A 33 -9.87 5.23 -4.23
N SER A 34 -10.73 5.45 -5.23
CA SER A 34 -12.07 4.87 -5.24
C SER A 34 -12.06 3.34 -5.43
N ALA A 35 -11.19 2.81 -6.30
CA ALA A 35 -11.12 1.39 -6.58
C ALA A 35 -10.66 0.55 -5.37
N TRP A 36 -9.75 1.09 -4.55
CA TRP A 36 -9.18 0.42 -3.38
C TRP A 36 -9.86 0.81 -2.06
N ASN A 37 -10.99 1.51 -2.16
CA ASN A 37 -11.92 1.63 -1.05
C ASN A 37 -12.83 0.40 -1.00
N SER A 38 -13.37 0.11 0.18
CA SER A 38 -14.24 -1.05 0.39
C SER A 38 -15.38 -1.07 -0.62
N GLY A 39 -15.44 -2.14 -1.42
CA GLY A 39 -16.50 -2.34 -2.42
C GLY A 39 -16.26 -1.61 -3.75
N GLY A 40 -15.04 -1.12 -4.01
CA GLY A 40 -14.63 -0.62 -5.30
C GLY A 40 -14.57 -1.72 -6.38
N ILE A 41 -14.68 -1.33 -7.66
CA ILE A 41 -14.70 -2.26 -8.81
C ILE A 41 -13.42 -3.11 -8.93
N ASN A 42 -12.28 -2.60 -8.44
CA ASN A 42 -11.01 -3.33 -8.40
C ASN A 42 -10.43 -3.31 -6.99
N ASP A 43 -11.30 -3.54 -6.01
CA ASP A 43 -10.87 -3.62 -4.62
C ASP A 43 -10.00 -4.86 -4.44
N ILE A 44 -8.76 -4.63 -4.01
CA ILE A 44 -7.80 -5.70 -3.72
C ILE A 44 -8.07 -6.34 -2.36
N CYS A 45 -8.87 -5.68 -1.52
CA CYS A 45 -9.22 -6.16 -0.20
C CYS A 45 -10.53 -6.98 -0.24
N PRO A 46 -10.67 -7.99 0.65
CA PRO A 46 -11.92 -8.69 0.81
C PRO A 46 -13.06 -7.75 1.21
N SER A 47 -14.31 -8.14 0.95
CA SER A 47 -15.48 -7.37 1.35
C SER A 47 -15.48 -7.07 2.85
N GLY A 48 -15.77 -5.81 3.21
CA GLY A 48 -15.70 -5.31 4.58
C GLY A 48 -14.32 -4.79 4.99
N PHE A 49 -13.33 -4.86 4.10
CA PHE A 49 -11.99 -4.32 4.30
C PHE A 49 -11.64 -3.34 3.19
N SER A 50 -10.61 -2.53 3.44
CA SER A 50 -10.09 -1.62 2.43
C SER A 50 -8.59 -1.40 2.59
N VAL A 51 -7.94 -0.85 1.57
CA VAL A 51 -6.53 -0.42 1.68
C VAL A 51 -6.47 0.76 2.66
N PRO A 52 -5.61 0.71 3.68
CA PRO A 52 -5.60 1.69 4.75
C PRO A 52 -5.09 3.04 4.26
N THR A 53 -5.52 4.09 4.94
CA THR A 53 -4.97 5.44 4.85
C THR A 53 -3.70 5.58 5.69
N GLU A 54 -2.93 6.63 5.44
CA GLU A 54 -1.75 6.97 6.25
C GLU A 54 -2.10 7.14 7.74
N ALA A 55 -3.27 7.73 8.06
CA ALA A 55 -3.74 7.91 9.43
C ALA A 55 -4.07 6.56 10.11
N GLU A 56 -4.74 5.65 9.39
CA GLU A 56 -5.04 4.31 9.90
C GLU A 56 -3.76 3.49 10.11
N ILE A 57 -2.82 3.53 9.16
CA ILE A 57 -1.51 2.90 9.33
C ILE A 57 -0.79 3.50 10.53
N THR A 58 -0.77 4.83 10.68
CA THR A 58 -0.13 5.51 11.81
C THR A 58 -0.69 5.03 13.15
N ALA A 59 -2.01 4.97 13.28
CA ALA A 59 -2.69 4.51 14.48
C ALA A 59 -2.38 3.05 14.84
N ASP A 60 -2.15 2.19 13.84
CA ASP A 60 -1.82 0.77 14.06
C ASP A 60 -0.31 0.50 14.16
N THR A 61 0.55 1.48 13.84
CA THR A 61 2.01 1.29 13.75
C THR A 61 2.81 2.28 14.61
N ILE A 62 2.97 3.53 14.18
CA ILE A 62 3.85 4.54 14.78
C ILE A 62 3.27 5.10 16.09
N SER A 63 1.95 5.13 16.21
CA SER A 63 1.23 5.62 17.39
C SER A 63 0.29 4.56 17.93
N ALA A 64 0.76 3.31 17.93
CA ALA A 64 -0.05 2.18 18.32
C ALA A 64 -0.26 2.16 19.83
N THR A 65 -1.50 1.92 20.26
CA THR A 65 -1.82 1.77 21.68
C THR A 65 -1.24 0.50 22.32
N THR A 66 -0.68 -0.41 21.49
CA THR A 66 -0.08 -1.68 21.94
C THR A 66 1.44 -1.61 21.95
N THR A 67 2.08 -1.57 20.78
CA THR A 67 3.54 -1.48 20.63
C THR A 67 3.86 -0.62 19.43
N ASP A 68 4.51 0.50 19.69
CA ASP A 68 4.99 1.37 18.63
C ASP A 68 6.01 0.65 17.75
N ILE A 69 5.78 0.71 16.45
CA ILE A 69 6.71 0.21 15.45
C ILE A 69 7.74 1.30 15.18
N THR A 70 8.97 1.04 15.60
CA THR A 70 10.11 1.98 15.49
C THR A 70 11.23 1.45 14.59
N ASN A 71 11.14 0.18 14.17
CA ASN A 71 12.06 -0.47 13.24
C ASN A 71 11.48 -1.82 12.77
N SER A 72 12.19 -2.50 11.87
CA SER A 72 11.78 -3.79 11.32
C SER A 72 11.64 -4.91 12.36
N ALA A 73 12.42 -4.88 13.44
CA ALA A 73 12.32 -5.89 14.50
C ALA A 73 11.02 -5.74 15.30
N THR A 74 10.67 -4.50 15.69
CA THR A 74 9.40 -4.20 16.36
C THR A 74 8.21 -4.39 15.42
N ALA A 75 8.36 -4.07 14.13
CA ALA A 75 7.34 -4.33 13.12
C ALA A 75 6.99 -5.83 13.01
N PHE A 76 8.01 -6.69 12.98
CA PHE A 76 7.82 -8.14 12.90
C PHE A 76 7.35 -8.76 14.22
N SER A 77 7.73 -8.22 15.37
CA SER A 77 7.30 -8.74 16.67
C SER A 77 5.90 -8.25 17.08
N SER A 78 5.42 -7.13 16.53
CA SER A 78 4.08 -6.55 16.78
C SER A 78 2.92 -7.51 16.49
N PHE A 79 1.70 -7.13 16.87
CA PHE A 79 0.47 -7.82 16.45
C PHE A 79 0.35 -7.90 14.92
N LEU A 80 0.84 -6.87 14.23
CA LEU A 80 0.73 -6.76 12.80
C LEU A 80 1.66 -7.73 12.04
N LYS A 81 2.76 -8.21 12.67
CA LYS A 81 3.74 -9.14 12.05
C LYS A 81 4.22 -8.67 10.66
N ILE A 82 4.53 -7.38 10.51
CA ILE A 82 4.92 -6.82 9.20
C ILE A 82 6.28 -7.41 8.78
N PRO A 83 6.36 -8.16 7.67
CA PRO A 83 7.61 -8.75 7.21
C PRO A 83 8.42 -7.75 6.37
N VAL A 84 9.74 -7.87 6.41
CA VAL A 84 10.69 -7.16 5.52
C VAL A 84 10.68 -7.75 4.10
N ALA A 85 9.53 -7.67 3.44
CA ALA A 85 9.28 -8.28 2.14
C ALA A 85 10.00 -7.58 0.97
N GLY A 86 10.59 -6.41 1.18
CA GLY A 86 11.16 -5.60 0.12
C GLY A 86 10.10 -5.13 -0.87
N TYR A 87 10.47 -5.01 -2.14
CA TYR A 87 9.56 -4.60 -3.20
C TYR A 87 9.93 -5.15 -4.57
N ARG A 88 8.97 -5.07 -5.51
CA ARG A 88 9.20 -5.34 -6.93
C ARG A 88 9.50 -4.05 -7.69
N ASN A 89 10.65 -3.97 -8.33
CA ASN A 89 11.14 -2.77 -9.00
C ASN A 89 10.32 -2.43 -10.25
N ARG A 90 9.90 -1.17 -10.36
CA ARG A 90 9.06 -0.68 -11.45
C ARG A 90 9.66 -0.87 -12.85
N ALA A 91 10.98 -0.81 -13.01
CA ALA A 91 11.62 -0.80 -14.32
C ALA A 91 11.78 -2.21 -14.91
N ASN A 92 12.08 -3.20 -14.07
CA ASN A 92 12.47 -4.54 -14.54
C ASN A 92 11.75 -5.69 -13.83
N GLY A 93 10.91 -5.41 -12.82
CA GLY A 93 10.16 -6.43 -12.09
C GLY A 93 10.98 -7.28 -11.13
N ALA A 94 12.27 -6.98 -10.93
CA ALA A 94 13.13 -7.69 -10.00
C ALA A 94 12.80 -7.33 -8.54
N LEU A 95 13.12 -8.25 -7.61
CA LEU A 95 12.94 -8.01 -6.18
C LEU A 95 14.15 -7.28 -5.60
N PHE A 96 13.88 -6.26 -4.79
CA PHE A 96 14.90 -5.47 -4.08
C PHE A 96 14.56 -5.40 -2.60
N ASN A 97 15.59 -5.21 -1.76
CA ASN A 97 15.46 -4.96 -0.32
C ASN A 97 14.78 -6.06 0.50
N VAL A 98 14.61 -7.26 -0.08
CA VAL A 98 14.06 -8.44 0.60
C VAL A 98 14.97 -8.78 1.79
N GLY A 99 14.39 -8.96 2.96
CA GLY A 99 15.11 -9.24 4.20
C GLY A 99 15.60 -8.02 4.96
N SER A 100 15.44 -6.81 4.41
CA SER A 100 15.96 -5.57 5.03
C SER A 100 14.91 -4.48 5.23
N HIS A 101 13.93 -4.36 4.32
CA HIS A 101 12.93 -3.29 4.37
C HIS A 101 11.51 -3.82 4.16
N ALA A 102 10.53 -3.17 4.78
CA ALA A 102 9.11 -3.36 4.48
C ALA A 102 8.54 -2.08 3.87
N TYR A 103 7.62 -2.25 2.92
CA TYR A 103 6.90 -1.17 2.26
C TYR A 103 5.43 -1.54 2.19
N LEU A 104 4.55 -0.67 2.71
CA LEU A 104 3.10 -0.86 2.66
C LEU A 104 2.45 0.32 1.95
N TRP A 105 1.79 0.07 0.82
CA TRP A 105 0.99 1.11 0.17
C TRP A 105 -0.14 1.56 1.09
N SER A 106 -0.35 2.88 1.12
CA SER A 106 -1.56 3.50 1.64
C SER A 106 -2.44 3.98 0.48
N ARG A 107 -3.74 4.14 0.73
CA ARG A 107 -4.74 4.49 -0.28
C ARG A 107 -4.57 5.90 -0.89
N PRO A 108 -4.23 6.97 -0.14
CA PRO A 108 -4.13 8.31 -0.70
C PRO A 108 -3.11 8.43 -1.83
N ALA A 109 -3.49 9.17 -2.88
CA ALA A 109 -2.56 9.61 -3.92
C ALA A 109 -1.84 10.89 -3.48
N ASP A 110 -0.60 11.07 -3.95
CA ASP A 110 0.19 12.29 -3.74
C ASP A 110 0.74 12.80 -5.08
N GLY A 111 0.04 13.73 -5.72
CA GLY A 111 0.42 14.25 -7.04
C GLY A 111 0.48 13.15 -8.10
N ARG A 112 1.69 12.81 -8.57
CA ARG A 112 1.95 11.70 -9.53
C ARG A 112 2.41 10.40 -8.84
N ASN A 113 2.55 10.44 -7.51
CA ASN A 113 3.02 9.35 -6.67
C ASN A 113 1.86 8.79 -5.83
N SER A 114 2.19 7.79 -5.04
CA SER A 114 1.35 7.24 -3.96
C SER A 114 2.15 7.25 -2.65
N ARG A 115 1.43 7.21 -1.54
CA ARG A 115 2.01 7.24 -0.19
C ARG A 115 2.20 5.84 0.35
N ASP A 116 3.33 5.57 1.00
CA ASP A 116 3.62 4.27 1.62
C ASP A 116 4.29 4.42 2.98
N LEU A 117 4.06 3.43 3.85
CA LEU A 117 4.87 3.25 5.05
C LEU A 117 6.15 2.50 4.67
N HIS A 118 7.30 3.11 4.97
CA HIS A 118 8.62 2.50 4.92
C HIS A 118 9.06 2.08 6.31
N VAL A 119 9.58 0.86 6.43
CA VAL A 119 10.16 0.33 7.67
C VAL A 119 11.54 -0.25 7.35
N SER A 120 12.55 0.17 8.10
CA SER A 120 13.91 -0.37 8.06
C SER A 120 14.40 -0.76 9.45
N SER A 121 15.64 -1.22 9.60
CA SER A 121 16.22 -1.54 10.90
C SER A 121 16.42 -0.33 11.82
N GLY A 122 16.40 0.89 11.29
CA GLY A 122 16.66 2.11 12.07
C GLY A 122 15.70 3.26 11.83
N ASP A 123 14.66 3.07 11.01
CA ASP A 123 13.72 4.12 10.67
C ASP A 123 12.34 3.56 10.32
N VAL A 124 11.30 4.36 10.61
CA VAL A 124 9.91 4.14 10.24
C VAL A 124 9.32 5.48 9.82
N SER A 125 8.90 5.59 8.57
CA SER A 125 8.49 6.86 7.99
C SER A 125 7.49 6.67 6.85
N PHE A 126 6.83 7.75 6.44
CA PHE A 126 5.98 7.75 5.24
C PHE A 126 6.69 8.45 4.09
N ASP A 127 6.74 7.77 2.95
CA ASP A 127 7.35 8.26 1.73
C ASP A 127 6.32 8.48 0.62
N SER A 128 6.76 9.19 -0.41
CA SER A 128 6.01 9.37 -1.67
C SER A 128 6.77 8.67 -2.80
N ASN A 129 6.22 7.58 -3.30
CA ASN A 129 6.87 6.72 -4.28
C ASN A 129 6.08 6.59 -5.60
N ASN A 130 6.80 6.26 -6.67
CA ASN A 130 6.20 6.04 -7.97
C ASN A 130 5.21 4.88 -7.92
N ARG A 131 4.04 5.07 -8.51
CA ARG A 131 2.92 4.12 -8.45
C ARG A 131 3.24 2.76 -9.07
N ALA A 132 4.18 2.69 -10.01
CA ALA A 132 4.59 1.44 -10.63
C ALA A 132 5.45 0.51 -9.75
N TYR A 133 5.85 0.92 -8.54
CA TYR A 133 6.50 0.00 -7.61
C TYR A 133 5.50 -1.04 -7.05
N GLY A 134 5.96 -2.28 -6.97
CA GLY A 134 5.20 -3.35 -6.33
C GLY A 134 5.50 -3.43 -4.84
N PHE A 135 4.91 -2.53 -4.05
CA PHE A 135 4.91 -2.63 -2.59
C PHE A 135 3.77 -3.52 -2.11
N SER A 136 3.90 -4.02 -0.88
CA SER A 136 2.86 -4.85 -0.28
C SER A 136 1.63 -4.00 0.06
N VAL A 137 0.46 -4.63 0.08
CA VAL A 137 -0.79 -4.03 0.53
C VAL A 137 -1.25 -4.81 1.76
N ARG A 138 -1.72 -4.09 2.77
CA ARG A 138 -2.48 -4.66 3.88
C ARG A 138 -3.91 -4.16 3.77
N CYS A 139 -4.86 -4.96 4.25
CA CYS A 139 -6.26 -4.56 4.33
C CYS A 139 -6.64 -4.30 5.79
N ILE A 140 -7.39 -3.23 6.04
CA ILE A 140 -7.95 -2.88 7.35
C ILE A 140 -9.47 -3.01 7.29
N ALA A 141 -10.07 -3.52 8.37
CA ALA A 141 -11.52 -3.63 8.46
C ALA A 141 -12.16 -2.24 8.46
N VAL A 142 -13.18 -2.04 7.63
CA VAL A 142 -13.98 -0.82 7.71
C VAL A 142 -14.81 -0.91 8.97
N VAL A 143 -14.74 0.10 9.83
CA VAL A 143 -15.60 0.18 11.01
C VAL A 143 -17.03 0.37 10.53
N VAL A 144 -17.80 -0.73 10.48
CA VAL A 144 -19.25 -0.65 10.32
C VAL A 144 -19.81 -0.18 11.67
N PRO A 145 -20.53 0.95 11.74
CA PRO A 145 -21.22 1.31 12.97
C PRO A 145 -22.11 0.15 13.40
N LEU A 146 -22.04 -0.24 14.68
CA LEU A 146 -22.80 -1.37 15.27
C LEU A 146 -24.33 -1.29 15.06
N ASN A 147 -24.83 -0.16 14.56
CA ASN A 147 -26.25 0.10 14.35
C ASN A 147 -26.81 -0.48 13.03
N ASN A 148 -25.99 -1.16 12.21
CA ASN A 148 -26.40 -1.69 10.89
C ASN A 148 -26.17 -3.20 10.70
N ILE A 149 -26.17 -3.99 11.78
CA ILE A 149 -26.27 -5.45 11.67
C ILE A 149 -27.77 -5.80 11.74
N PRO A 150 -28.35 -6.47 10.72
CA PRO A 150 -29.76 -6.87 10.72
C PRO A 150 -30.08 -7.90 11.81
#